data_AF-A0A956UFE4-F1
#
_entry.id   AF-A0A956UFE4-F1
#
_cell.length_a   1.000
_cell.length_b   1.000
_cell.length_c   1.000
_cell.angle_alpha   90.00
_cell.angle_beta   90.00
_cell.angle_gamma   90.00
#
_symmetry.space_group_name_H-M   'P 1'
#
loop_
_entity.id
_entity.type
_entity.pdbx_description
1 polymer ?
#
loop_
_entity_poly.entity_id
_entity_poly.type
_entity_poly.pdbx_seq_one_letter_code
_entity_poly.pdbx_strand_id
1 'polypeptide(L)'
;MPGRTYPSDPAQAAQALFVRWFGGHYARSTAAEAVESRDGVLRARLTVGRRWAVDLVVLDTLTPAADFAFETARATLEQRLDDAGLDVVLWIPRGAEIPTFEPALSDIAAAIEEAEDCEDGRAEVRRPVEVNLRRVGTTGSVVTVLGGLSSQWAQFTNKVPGSFQLQSAAIHRLPLDEGERDMLMQRVVSAAAQPDIEEGKRIPAIDAWTANRGGFGRAYVLGIPGVENDESAASLRRNLRTLLKRAGEMEPPESVDARALLVLGAATYAEDEKLSWSLKGMDPRLYAAFDMITVAADGVVKPLLQPARGSLPWDAPLG
;
A
#
# COMPACT_ATOMS: atom_id res chain seq x y z
N MET A 1 -4.57 8.25 25.58
CA MET A 1 -3.24 7.82 26.08
C MET A 1 -2.23 8.92 25.82
N PRO A 2 -1.59 9.51 26.85
CA PRO A 2 -0.64 10.61 26.63
C PRO A 2 0.67 10.09 26.01
N GLY A 3 1.12 10.69 24.89
CA GLY A 3 2.45 10.45 24.31
C GLY A 3 2.50 10.01 22.84
N ARG A 4 1.37 9.83 22.15
CA ARG A 4 1.37 9.53 20.70
C ARG A 4 1.57 10.82 19.89
N THR A 5 2.53 10.80 18.98
CA THR A 5 2.71 11.85 17.97
C THR A 5 1.95 11.48 16.71
N TYR A 6 1.30 12.49 16.11
CA TYR A 6 0.71 12.40 14.79
C TYR A 6 1.35 13.46 13.88
N PRO A 7 1.55 13.15 12.60
CA PRO A 7 1.31 11.83 12.05
C PRO A 7 2.44 10.85 12.47
N SER A 8 2.14 9.56 12.48
CA SER A 8 3.04 8.51 12.94
C SER A 8 4.16 8.27 11.94
N ASP A 9 5.31 7.74 12.39
CA ASP A 9 6.39 7.36 11.48
C ASP A 9 6.00 6.14 10.63
N PRO A 10 5.88 6.27 9.28
CA PRO A 10 5.53 5.16 8.40
C PRO A 10 6.49 3.97 8.50
N ALA A 11 7.76 4.22 8.82
CA ALA A 11 8.77 3.17 8.94
C ALA A 11 8.46 2.20 10.10
N GLN A 12 7.77 2.66 11.15
CA GLN A 12 7.32 1.80 12.27
C GLN A 12 6.23 0.82 11.82
N ALA A 13 5.27 1.29 11.02
CA ALA A 13 4.24 0.41 10.44
C ALA A 13 4.88 -0.67 9.57
N ALA A 14 5.82 -0.27 8.71
CA ALA A 14 6.56 -1.18 7.84
C ALA A 14 7.39 -2.19 8.65
N GLN A 15 8.06 -1.77 9.72
CA GLN A 15 8.78 -2.65 10.63
C GLN A 15 7.86 -3.69 11.28
N ALA A 16 6.68 -3.28 11.76
CA ALA A 16 5.71 -4.20 12.35
C ALA A 16 5.15 -5.21 11.32
N LEU A 17 4.83 -4.75 10.11
CA LEU A 17 4.44 -5.61 8.99
C LEU A 17 5.52 -6.65 8.65
N PHE A 18 6.78 -6.22 8.62
CA PHE A 18 7.91 -7.11 8.37
C PHE A 18 8.09 -8.14 9.50
N VAL A 19 7.99 -7.74 10.77
CA VAL A 19 8.10 -8.69 11.89
C VAL A 19 7.02 -9.77 11.81
N ARG A 20 5.77 -9.37 11.52
CA ARG A 20 4.65 -10.31 11.31
C ARG A 20 4.90 -11.25 10.13
N TRP A 21 5.26 -10.69 8.97
CA TRP A 21 5.57 -11.48 7.78
C TRP A 21 6.74 -12.44 8.03
N PHE A 22 7.84 -11.96 8.59
CA PHE A 22 9.06 -12.73 8.81
C PHE A 22 8.82 -13.89 9.79
N GLY A 23 8.11 -13.63 10.89
CA GLY A 23 7.76 -14.66 11.86
C GLY A 23 6.86 -15.75 11.26
N GLY A 24 5.87 -15.37 10.44
CA GLY A 24 5.02 -16.31 9.71
C GLY A 24 5.78 -17.09 8.63
N HIS A 25 6.62 -16.40 7.85
CA HIS A 25 7.36 -16.96 6.72
C HIS A 25 8.38 -18.02 7.14
N TYR A 26 9.11 -17.78 8.23
CA TYR A 26 10.10 -18.71 8.77
C TYR A 26 9.57 -19.60 9.91
N ALA A 27 8.29 -19.45 10.30
CA ALA A 27 7.69 -20.11 11.45
C ALA A 27 8.56 -19.96 12.73
N ARG A 28 8.89 -18.71 13.06
CA ARG A 28 9.71 -18.34 14.24
C ARG A 28 9.06 -17.20 15.01
N SER A 29 9.25 -17.19 16.32
CA SER A 29 8.94 -16.02 17.13
C SER A 29 9.92 -14.91 16.79
N THR A 30 9.42 -13.73 16.44
CA THR A 30 10.24 -12.58 16.09
C THR A 30 9.75 -11.36 16.85
N ALA A 31 10.66 -10.62 17.47
CA ALA A 31 10.37 -9.38 18.18
C ALA A 31 11.44 -8.34 17.87
N ALA A 32 11.07 -7.06 17.88
CA ALA A 32 12.02 -5.96 17.79
C ALA A 32 12.38 -5.45 19.19
N GLU A 33 13.67 -5.19 19.44
CA GLU A 33 14.17 -4.84 20.77
C GLU A 33 14.69 -3.40 20.86
N ALA A 34 15.45 -2.97 19.86
CA ALA A 34 15.96 -1.62 19.74
C ALA A 34 15.49 -1.04 18.41
N VAL A 35 14.93 0.16 18.45
CA VAL A 35 14.43 0.87 17.26
C VAL A 35 14.93 2.30 17.31
N GLU A 36 15.69 2.68 16.29
CA GLU A 36 16.08 4.06 16.03
C GLU A 36 15.45 4.48 14.71
N SER A 37 14.75 5.60 14.68
CA SER A 37 14.22 6.17 13.44
C SER A 37 14.66 7.59 13.27
N ARG A 38 15.21 7.89 12.10
CA ARG A 38 15.76 9.20 11.75
C ARG A 38 15.74 9.43 10.25
N ASP A 39 15.25 10.61 9.84
CA ASP A 39 15.38 11.12 8.48
C ASP A 39 14.91 10.15 7.37
N GLY A 40 13.81 9.41 7.63
CA GLY A 40 13.20 8.43 6.73
C GLY A 40 13.88 7.06 6.72
N VAL A 41 14.79 6.80 7.67
CA VAL A 41 15.42 5.50 7.88
C VAL A 41 15.12 5.03 9.30
N LEU A 42 14.54 3.84 9.41
CA LEU A 42 14.42 3.15 10.70
C LEU A 42 15.38 1.97 10.70
N ARG A 43 16.11 1.82 11.79
CA ARG A 43 16.95 0.66 12.06
C ARG A 43 16.46 -0.04 13.30
N ALA A 44 16.32 -1.35 13.22
CA ALA A 44 15.88 -2.18 14.33
C ALA A 44 16.74 -3.43 14.48
N ARG A 45 17.00 -3.82 15.72
CA ARG A 45 17.48 -5.18 16.04
C ARG A 45 16.27 -6.06 16.28
N LEU A 46 16.16 -7.12 15.48
CA LEU A 46 15.17 -8.17 15.67
C LEU A 46 15.80 -9.37 16.36
N THR A 47 15.10 -9.95 17.32
CA THR A 47 15.43 -11.27 17.88
C THR A 47 14.56 -12.32 17.23
N VAL A 48 15.20 -13.38 16.72
CA VAL A 48 14.56 -14.53 16.07
C VAL A 48 14.75 -15.75 16.96
N GLY A 49 13.64 -16.36 17.39
CA GLY A 49 13.66 -17.40 18.39
C GLY A 49 14.21 -16.87 19.73
N ARG A 50 15.24 -17.53 20.26
CA ARG A 50 15.94 -17.13 21.50
C ARG A 50 17.44 -16.86 21.32
N ARG A 51 17.92 -16.91 20.08
CA ARG A 51 19.36 -17.06 19.80
C ARG A 51 19.88 -16.12 18.74
N TRP A 52 19.08 -15.86 17.71
CA TRP A 52 19.59 -15.16 16.53
C TRP A 52 19.12 -13.73 16.49
N ALA A 53 19.92 -12.87 15.87
CA ALA A 53 19.63 -11.46 15.69
C ALA A 53 19.69 -11.05 14.21
N VAL A 54 18.75 -10.20 13.81
CA VAL A 54 18.70 -9.61 12.47
C VAL A 54 18.76 -8.09 12.60
N ASP A 55 19.68 -7.47 11.86
CA ASP A 55 19.69 -6.03 11.63
C ASP A 55 18.68 -5.69 10.54
N LEU A 56 17.54 -5.13 10.91
CA LEU A 56 16.53 -4.64 9.98
C LEU A 56 16.75 -3.16 9.72
N VAL A 57 16.91 -2.79 8.45
CA VAL A 57 16.86 -1.42 7.97
C VAL A 57 15.58 -1.23 7.16
N VAL A 58 14.77 -0.24 7.53
CA VAL A 58 13.56 0.18 6.82
C VAL A 58 13.82 1.53 6.16
N LEU A 59 13.56 1.62 4.85
CA LEU A 59 13.63 2.87 4.11
C LEU A 59 12.22 3.36 3.80
N ASP A 60 11.87 4.53 4.32
CA ASP A 60 10.61 5.20 4.03
C ASP A 60 10.72 6.01 2.73
N THR A 61 10.06 5.51 1.68
CA THR A 61 9.97 6.23 0.41
C THR A 61 8.66 7.00 0.23
N LEU A 62 7.75 6.94 1.21
CA LEU A 62 6.47 7.63 1.18
C LEU A 62 6.61 9.09 1.60
N THR A 63 7.25 9.35 2.75
CA THR A 63 7.38 10.72 3.28
C THR A 63 8.02 11.71 2.30
N PRO A 64 9.08 11.37 1.53
CA PRO A 64 9.63 12.30 0.53
C PRO A 64 8.68 12.68 -0.60
N ALA A 65 7.60 11.91 -0.80
CA ALA A 65 6.59 12.15 -1.84
C ALA A 65 5.28 12.74 -1.28
N ALA A 66 5.17 12.92 0.04
CA ALA A 66 4.03 13.54 0.68
C ALA A 66 4.18 15.06 0.73
N ASP A 67 3.04 15.76 0.65
CA ASP A 67 2.96 17.20 0.89
C ASP A 67 2.36 17.49 2.28
N PHE A 68 2.41 18.76 2.69
CA PHE A 68 1.92 19.18 3.99
C PHE A 68 0.41 18.92 4.19
N ALA A 69 -0.39 19.05 3.13
CA ALA A 69 -1.83 18.84 3.21
C ALA A 69 -2.13 17.35 3.45
N PHE A 70 -1.44 16.46 2.72
CA PHE A 70 -1.53 15.03 2.89
C PHE A 70 -1.10 14.59 4.29
N GLU A 71 0.03 15.08 4.81
CA GLU A 71 0.50 14.73 6.16
C GLU A 71 -0.46 15.23 7.26
N THR A 72 -1.09 16.39 7.07
CA THR A 72 -2.10 16.91 8.00
C THR A 72 -3.36 16.03 7.99
N ALA A 73 -3.81 15.62 6.80
CA ALA A 73 -4.96 14.73 6.66
C ALA A 73 -4.68 13.35 7.24
N ARG A 74 -3.47 12.82 6.99
CA ARG A 74 -2.95 11.58 7.58
C ARG A 74 -2.95 11.64 9.10
N ALA A 75 -2.43 12.72 9.68
CA ALA A 75 -2.43 12.93 11.14
C ALA A 75 -3.85 12.91 11.72
N THR A 76 -4.77 13.61 11.06
CA THR A 76 -6.18 13.71 11.48
C THR A 76 -6.86 12.35 11.44
N LEU A 77 -6.67 11.59 10.36
CA LEU A 77 -7.25 10.26 10.24
C LEU A 77 -6.64 9.27 11.24
N GLU A 78 -5.31 9.23 11.39
CA GLU A 78 -4.66 8.36 12.39
C GLU A 78 -5.16 8.64 13.80
N GLN A 79 -5.29 9.92 14.17
CA GLN A 79 -5.84 10.29 15.46
C GLN A 79 -7.28 9.77 15.63
N ARG A 80 -8.13 9.93 14.60
CA ARG A 80 -9.51 9.44 14.65
C ARG A 80 -9.61 7.92 14.79
N LEU A 81 -8.75 7.18 14.08
CA LEU A 81 -8.71 5.72 14.13
C LEU A 81 -8.20 5.23 15.49
N ASP A 82 -7.20 5.90 16.06
CA ASP A 82 -6.72 5.64 17.42
C ASP A 82 -7.80 5.95 18.48
N ASP A 83 -8.57 7.04 18.30
CA ASP A 83 -9.71 7.37 19.18
C ASP A 83 -10.86 6.35 19.07
N ALA A 84 -11.00 5.67 17.93
CA ALA A 84 -11.89 4.52 17.75
C ALA A 84 -11.33 3.22 18.36
N GLY A 85 -10.07 3.21 18.83
CA GLY A 85 -9.41 2.02 19.37
C GLY A 85 -8.98 1.01 18.31
N LEU A 86 -8.83 1.44 17.05
CA LEU A 86 -8.46 0.57 15.94
C LEU A 86 -6.95 0.31 15.91
N ASP A 87 -6.58 -0.98 15.86
CA ASP A 87 -5.20 -1.45 15.66
C ASP A 87 -5.03 -1.88 14.20
N VAL A 88 -4.60 -0.94 13.35
CA VAL A 88 -4.68 -1.11 11.89
C VAL A 88 -3.56 -0.36 11.16
N VAL A 89 -3.10 -0.92 10.05
CA VAL A 89 -2.36 -0.19 9.01
C VAL A 89 -3.27 -0.01 7.80
N LEU A 90 -3.74 1.21 7.55
CA LEU A 90 -4.54 1.56 6.40
C LEU A 90 -3.65 2.01 5.24
N TRP A 91 -3.86 1.43 4.05
CA TRP A 91 -3.16 1.77 2.83
C TRP A 91 -4.07 2.57 1.91
N ILE A 92 -3.74 3.85 1.75
CA ILE A 92 -4.42 4.80 0.88
C ILE A 92 -3.94 4.57 -0.56
N PRO A 93 -4.83 4.23 -1.50
CA PRO A 93 -4.47 4.15 -2.91
C PRO A 93 -3.86 5.46 -3.41
N ARG A 94 -2.95 5.38 -4.38
CA ARG A 94 -2.32 6.58 -4.94
C ARG A 94 -3.37 7.53 -5.52
N GLY A 95 -3.25 8.81 -5.19
CA GLY A 95 -4.18 9.84 -5.67
C GLY A 95 -5.49 9.92 -4.89
N ALA A 96 -5.77 8.99 -3.97
CA ALA A 96 -6.96 9.06 -3.14
C ALA A 96 -6.82 10.16 -2.08
N GLU A 97 -7.88 10.94 -1.93
CA GLU A 97 -7.96 11.98 -0.91
C GLU A 97 -8.24 11.37 0.47
N ILE A 98 -7.53 11.86 1.49
CA ILE A 98 -7.81 11.54 2.89
C ILE A 98 -8.78 12.61 3.43
N PRO A 99 -9.97 12.24 3.93
CA PRO A 99 -10.88 13.21 4.51
C PRO A 99 -10.29 13.83 5.78
N THR A 100 -10.59 15.10 6.02
CA THR A 100 -10.11 15.89 7.17
C THR A 100 -11.22 16.30 8.13
N PHE A 101 -12.48 15.97 7.82
CA PHE A 101 -13.65 16.39 8.58
C PHE A 101 -14.67 15.27 8.73
N GLU A 102 -15.48 15.36 9.79
CA GLU A 102 -16.64 14.50 10.00
C GLU A 102 -17.79 14.87 9.02
N PRO A 103 -18.65 13.91 8.62
CA PRO A 103 -18.70 12.51 9.06
C PRO A 103 -17.72 11.57 8.35
N ALA A 104 -17.03 12.03 7.29
CA ALA A 104 -16.23 11.18 6.42
C ALA A 104 -15.07 10.46 7.16
N LEU A 105 -14.53 11.07 8.21
CA LEU A 105 -13.56 10.44 9.10
C LEU A 105 -14.15 9.23 9.84
N SER A 106 -15.34 9.39 10.44
CA SER A 106 -16.06 8.29 11.09
C SER A 106 -16.52 7.21 10.11
N ASP A 107 -16.90 7.59 8.89
CA ASP A 107 -17.28 6.64 7.85
C ASP A 107 -16.11 5.72 7.47
N ILE A 108 -14.87 6.24 7.43
CA ILE A 108 -13.67 5.40 7.23
C ILE A 108 -13.45 4.45 8.41
N ALA A 109 -13.59 4.93 9.65
CA ALA A 109 -13.44 4.08 10.83
C ALA A 109 -14.45 2.92 10.82
N ALA A 110 -15.73 3.20 10.52
CA ALA A 110 -16.77 2.19 10.37
C ALA A 110 -16.46 1.21 9.23
N ALA A 111 -16.02 1.71 8.07
CA ALA A 111 -15.62 0.85 6.95
C ALA A 111 -14.42 -0.06 7.30
N ILE A 112 -13.50 0.37 8.16
CA ILE A 112 -12.39 -0.45 8.65
C ILE A 112 -12.88 -1.52 9.63
N GLU A 113 -13.90 -1.26 10.43
CA GLU A 113 -14.51 -2.26 11.31
C GLU A 113 -15.28 -3.32 10.51
N GLU A 114 -15.96 -2.91 9.45
CA GLU A 114 -16.74 -3.78 8.56
C GLU A 114 -15.91 -4.45 7.45
N ALA A 115 -14.62 -4.10 7.31
CA ALA A 115 -13.76 -4.62 6.26
C ALA A 115 -13.70 -6.17 6.24
N GLU A 116 -13.66 -6.72 5.04
CA GLU A 116 -13.65 -8.16 4.78
C GLU A 116 -12.21 -8.68 4.74
N ASP A 117 -11.91 -9.75 5.46
CA ASP A 117 -10.55 -10.32 5.48
C ASP A 117 -10.28 -11.09 4.17
N CYS A 118 -9.09 -10.89 3.61
CA CYS A 118 -8.58 -11.54 2.42
C CYS A 118 -7.73 -12.77 2.78
N GLU A 119 -7.61 -13.73 1.85
CA GLU A 119 -6.82 -14.96 2.05
C GLU A 119 -5.33 -14.70 2.35
N ASP A 120 -4.79 -13.59 1.87
CA ASP A 120 -3.39 -13.19 2.07
C ASP A 120 -3.13 -12.40 3.37
N GLY A 121 -4.15 -12.29 4.23
CA GLY A 121 -4.05 -11.63 5.54
C GLY A 121 -4.24 -10.11 5.51
N ARG A 122 -4.58 -9.55 4.35
CA ARG A 122 -5.12 -8.19 4.24
C ARG A 122 -6.60 -8.16 4.62
N ALA A 123 -7.16 -6.96 4.74
CA ALA A 123 -8.59 -6.71 4.78
C ALA A 123 -8.95 -5.65 3.74
N GLU A 124 -10.13 -5.77 3.13
CA GLU A 124 -10.64 -4.85 2.13
C GLU A 124 -11.62 -3.85 2.77
N VAL A 125 -11.22 -2.59 2.82
CA VAL A 125 -12.01 -1.47 3.34
C VAL A 125 -12.86 -0.91 2.20
N ARG A 126 -14.15 -1.22 2.23
CA ARG A 126 -15.06 -0.97 1.11
C ARG A 126 -15.73 0.38 1.25
N ARG A 127 -15.46 1.30 0.31
CA ARG A 127 -16.03 2.65 0.30
C ARG A 127 -17.01 2.82 -0.85
N PRO A 128 -18.30 3.08 -0.59
CA PRO A 128 -19.27 3.35 -1.66
C PRO A 128 -18.91 4.62 -2.42
N VAL A 129 -18.87 4.52 -3.76
CA VAL A 129 -18.64 5.66 -4.66
C VAL A 129 -19.59 5.59 -5.85
N GLU A 130 -19.68 6.69 -6.61
CA GLU A 130 -20.46 6.73 -7.84
C GLU A 130 -19.53 6.98 -9.04
N VAL A 131 -19.78 6.27 -10.15
CA VAL A 131 -19.18 6.58 -11.44
C VAL A 131 -20.24 7.14 -12.39
N ASN A 132 -19.85 8.08 -13.24
CA ASN A 132 -20.78 8.77 -14.14
C ASN A 132 -20.60 8.28 -15.57
N LEU A 133 -21.66 7.75 -16.16
CA LEU A 133 -21.70 7.34 -17.56
C LEU A 133 -22.56 8.32 -18.36
N ARG A 134 -22.03 8.85 -19.46
CA ARG A 134 -22.77 9.75 -20.36
C ARG A 134 -22.60 9.33 -21.82
N ARG A 135 -23.69 9.34 -22.58
CA ARG A 135 -23.63 9.15 -24.03
C ARG A 135 -23.12 10.43 -24.71
N VAL A 136 -22.17 10.29 -25.62
CA VAL A 136 -21.61 11.37 -26.43
C VAL A 136 -21.86 11.21 -27.93
N GLY A 137 -22.27 10.03 -28.36
CA GLY A 137 -22.69 9.76 -29.73
C GLY A 137 -23.58 8.53 -29.81
N THR A 138 -24.47 8.50 -30.80
CA THR A 138 -25.38 7.37 -31.06
C THR A 138 -24.78 6.32 -32.00
N THR A 139 -23.62 6.60 -32.58
CA THR A 139 -22.89 5.71 -33.48
C THR A 139 -21.66 5.12 -32.78
N GLY A 140 -21.22 3.96 -33.25
CA GLY A 140 -20.07 3.24 -32.71
C GLY A 140 -20.43 2.27 -31.57
N SER A 141 -19.38 1.72 -30.94
CA SER A 141 -19.48 0.85 -29.78
C SER A 141 -18.24 1.00 -28.90
N VAL A 142 -18.05 2.22 -28.38
CA VAL A 142 -16.83 2.63 -27.67
C VAL A 142 -17.19 3.30 -26.36
N VAL A 143 -16.46 2.97 -25.30
CA VAL A 143 -16.49 3.69 -24.03
C VAL A 143 -15.12 4.30 -23.79
N THR A 144 -15.04 5.62 -23.74
CA THR A 144 -13.84 6.33 -23.29
C THR A 144 -13.89 6.39 -21.77
N VAL A 145 -12.94 5.71 -21.11
CA VAL A 145 -12.89 5.62 -19.66
C VAL A 145 -11.82 6.55 -19.09
N LEU A 146 -12.18 7.35 -18.10
CA LEU A 146 -11.28 8.20 -17.32
C LEU A 146 -11.30 7.73 -15.86
N GLY A 147 -10.15 7.45 -15.25
CA GLY A 147 -10.04 7.02 -13.84
C GLY A 147 -9.81 5.52 -13.63
N GLY A 148 -10.27 4.98 -12.50
CA GLY A 148 -9.91 3.64 -12.01
C GLY A 148 -10.30 2.45 -12.89
N LEU A 149 -11.28 2.62 -13.80
CA LEU A 149 -11.66 1.57 -14.74
C LEU A 149 -10.90 1.63 -16.07
N SER A 150 -9.95 2.55 -16.22
CA SER A 150 -9.22 2.76 -17.49
C SER A 150 -8.45 1.52 -17.95
N SER A 151 -7.83 0.75 -17.04
CA SER A 151 -7.11 -0.48 -17.39
C SER A 151 -8.04 -1.59 -17.93
N GLN A 152 -9.33 -1.52 -17.62
CA GLN A 152 -10.34 -2.49 -18.05
C GLN A 152 -11.14 -2.02 -19.28
N TRP A 153 -10.75 -0.90 -19.92
CA TRP A 153 -11.49 -0.28 -21.02
C TRP A 153 -11.89 -1.27 -22.14
N ALA A 154 -11.01 -2.22 -22.46
CA ALA A 154 -11.20 -3.17 -23.55
C ALA A 154 -12.43 -4.07 -23.35
N GLN A 155 -12.84 -4.27 -22.11
CA GLN A 155 -13.96 -5.15 -21.79
C GLN A 155 -15.34 -4.47 -21.98
N PHE A 156 -15.38 -3.15 -22.12
CA PHE A 156 -16.61 -2.38 -22.43
C PHE A 156 -16.80 -2.19 -23.94
N THR A 157 -15.69 -2.12 -24.67
CA THR A 157 -15.67 -1.92 -26.13
C THR A 157 -16.45 -3.04 -26.82
N ASN A 158 -17.23 -2.69 -27.84
CA ASN A 158 -18.12 -3.59 -28.58
C ASN A 158 -19.33 -4.15 -27.81
N LYS A 159 -19.55 -3.75 -26.55
CA LYS A 159 -20.72 -4.19 -25.75
C LYS A 159 -21.80 -3.12 -25.56
N VAL A 160 -21.55 -1.88 -25.97
CA VAL A 160 -22.46 -0.75 -25.77
C VAL A 160 -23.02 -0.21 -27.10
N PRO A 161 -24.29 0.18 -27.18
CA PRO A 161 -24.85 0.80 -28.39
C PRO A 161 -24.52 2.30 -28.43
N GLY A 162 -23.46 2.68 -29.13
CA GLY A 162 -23.03 4.07 -29.30
C GLY A 162 -21.66 4.39 -28.70
N SER A 163 -21.41 5.67 -28.49
CA SER A 163 -20.17 6.20 -27.93
C SER A 163 -20.44 6.85 -26.58
N PHE A 164 -19.66 6.48 -25.56
CA PHE A 164 -19.87 6.93 -24.17
C PHE A 164 -18.59 7.46 -23.55
N GLN A 165 -18.76 8.34 -22.56
CA GLN A 165 -17.72 8.73 -21.62
C GLN A 165 -18.07 8.18 -20.23
N LEU A 166 -17.13 7.45 -19.63
CA LEU A 166 -17.22 6.92 -18.28
C LEU A 166 -16.21 7.64 -17.39
N GLN A 167 -16.71 8.42 -16.43
CA GLN A 167 -15.90 9.06 -15.40
C GLN A 167 -15.89 8.19 -14.14
N SER A 168 -14.76 7.55 -13.91
CA SER A 168 -14.50 6.60 -12.81
C SER A 168 -13.36 7.06 -11.89
N ALA A 169 -13.10 8.37 -11.84
CA ALA A 169 -12.02 8.95 -11.02
C ALA A 169 -12.23 8.75 -9.51
N ALA A 170 -13.47 8.50 -9.07
CA ALA A 170 -13.76 8.18 -7.68
C ALA A 170 -13.28 6.77 -7.26
N ILE A 171 -12.95 5.90 -8.21
CA ILE A 171 -12.37 4.58 -7.96
C ILE A 171 -10.85 4.72 -8.09
N HIS A 172 -10.14 4.59 -6.97
CA HIS A 172 -8.67 4.57 -6.94
C HIS A 172 -8.15 3.14 -6.89
N ARG A 173 -8.94 2.22 -6.32
CA ARG A 173 -8.65 0.80 -6.26
C ARG A 173 -9.92 -0.02 -6.49
N LEU A 174 -9.81 -1.01 -7.37
CA LEU A 174 -10.90 -1.95 -7.64
C LEU A 174 -10.94 -3.05 -6.59
N PRO A 175 -12.12 -3.63 -6.31
CA PRO A 175 -12.23 -4.82 -5.48
C PRO A 175 -11.31 -5.95 -5.96
N LEU A 176 -10.80 -6.74 -5.04
CA LEU A 176 -9.95 -7.89 -5.35
C LEU A 176 -10.73 -8.98 -6.09
N ASP A 177 -12.00 -9.18 -5.75
CA ASP A 177 -12.86 -10.19 -6.37
C ASP A 177 -13.11 -9.89 -7.87
N GLU A 178 -12.81 -10.86 -8.72
CA GLU A 178 -13.03 -10.76 -10.17
C GLU A 178 -14.53 -10.67 -10.51
N GLY A 179 -15.38 -11.41 -9.79
CA GLY A 179 -16.82 -11.40 -10.00
C GLY A 179 -17.45 -10.04 -9.75
N GLU A 180 -17.04 -9.33 -8.69
CA GLU A 180 -17.49 -7.98 -8.38
C GLU A 180 -17.10 -6.96 -9.45
N ARG A 181 -15.87 -7.09 -9.97
CA ARG A 181 -15.40 -6.27 -11.09
C ARG A 181 -16.26 -6.52 -12.32
N ASP A 182 -16.51 -7.78 -12.67
CA ASP A 182 -17.38 -8.15 -13.78
C ASP A 182 -18.82 -7.62 -13.59
N MET A 183 -19.37 -7.69 -12.38
CA MET A 183 -20.70 -7.15 -12.06
C MET A 183 -20.77 -5.62 -12.22
N LEU A 184 -19.73 -4.87 -11.81
CA LEU A 184 -19.65 -3.44 -12.06
C LEU A 184 -19.68 -3.16 -13.57
N MET A 185 -18.98 -3.96 -14.36
CA MET A 185 -18.89 -3.77 -15.80
C MET A 185 -20.21 -4.09 -16.49
N GLN A 186 -20.89 -5.16 -16.08
CA GLN A 186 -22.24 -5.47 -16.53
C GLN A 186 -23.23 -4.34 -16.19
N ARG A 187 -23.12 -3.73 -15.01
CA ARG A 187 -23.93 -2.54 -14.65
C ARG A 187 -23.68 -1.36 -15.58
N VAL A 188 -22.41 -1.10 -15.95
CA VAL A 188 -22.05 -0.07 -16.94
C VAL A 188 -22.66 -0.35 -18.30
N VAL A 189 -22.52 -1.58 -18.81
CA VAL A 189 -23.09 -1.97 -20.11
C VAL A 189 -24.62 -1.88 -20.09
N SER A 190 -25.25 -2.34 -19.01
CA SER A 190 -26.71 -2.28 -18.84
C SER A 190 -27.22 -0.83 -18.79
N ALA A 191 -26.48 0.06 -18.11
CA ALA A 191 -26.78 1.49 -18.06
C ALA A 191 -26.67 2.14 -19.45
N ALA A 192 -25.65 1.77 -20.24
CA ALA A 192 -25.46 2.30 -21.60
C ALA A 192 -26.61 1.94 -22.56
N ALA A 193 -27.24 0.79 -22.35
CA ALA A 193 -28.36 0.30 -23.16
C ALA A 193 -29.69 1.03 -22.87
N GLN A 194 -29.75 1.87 -21.83
CA GLN A 194 -30.97 2.59 -21.47
C GLN A 194 -31.20 3.81 -22.38
N PRO A 195 -32.47 4.14 -22.67
CA PRO A 195 -32.81 5.24 -23.58
C PRO A 195 -32.55 6.64 -22.98
N ASP A 196 -32.60 6.79 -21.66
CA ASP A 196 -32.49 8.05 -20.89
C ASP A 196 -31.05 8.46 -20.52
N ILE A 197 -30.04 7.74 -21.02
CA ILE A 197 -28.62 7.94 -20.67
C ILE A 197 -28.00 9.28 -21.15
N GLU A 198 -28.74 10.09 -21.90
CA GLU A 198 -28.27 11.38 -22.41
C GLU A 198 -28.01 12.42 -21.30
N GLU A 199 -28.75 12.34 -20.19
CA GLU A 199 -28.59 13.21 -19.02
C GLU A 199 -27.39 12.81 -18.13
N GLY A 200 -26.80 11.65 -18.42
CA GLY A 200 -25.77 11.04 -17.58
C GLY A 200 -26.37 10.21 -16.45
N LYS A 201 -25.81 9.02 -16.24
CA LYS A 201 -26.27 8.08 -15.22
C LYS A 201 -25.18 7.83 -14.20
N ARG A 202 -25.58 7.91 -12.92
CA ARG A 202 -24.75 7.51 -11.78
C ARG A 202 -24.87 6.01 -11.60
N ILE A 203 -23.73 5.35 -11.49
CA ILE A 203 -23.63 3.91 -11.31
C ILE A 203 -22.91 3.69 -9.98
N PRO A 204 -23.53 3.00 -9.01
CA PRO A 204 -22.89 2.71 -7.74
C PRO A 204 -21.71 1.76 -7.96
N ALA A 205 -20.60 2.04 -7.30
CA ALA A 205 -19.37 1.26 -7.33
C ALA A 205 -18.72 1.26 -5.94
N ILE A 206 -17.61 0.51 -5.82
CA ILE A 206 -16.83 0.42 -4.59
C ILE A 206 -15.40 0.85 -4.90
N ASP A 207 -14.85 1.74 -4.07
CA ASP A 207 -13.43 2.02 -3.97
C ASP A 207 -12.87 1.19 -2.80
N ALA A 208 -12.07 0.17 -3.13
CA ALA A 208 -11.72 -0.91 -2.22
C ALA A 208 -10.29 -0.73 -1.68
N TRP A 209 -10.15 -0.08 -0.53
CA TRP A 209 -8.83 0.21 0.06
C TRP A 209 -8.28 -1.01 0.81
N THR A 210 -6.98 -1.03 1.06
CA THR A 210 -6.32 -2.15 1.77
C THR A 210 -6.07 -1.78 3.23
N ALA A 211 -6.29 -2.72 4.14
CA ALA A 211 -5.87 -2.61 5.53
C ALA A 211 -5.14 -3.88 6.01
N ASN A 212 -4.30 -3.75 7.02
CA ASN A 212 -3.84 -4.87 7.83
C ASN A 212 -4.33 -4.66 9.27
N ARG A 213 -5.00 -5.65 9.85
CA ARG A 213 -5.54 -5.56 11.21
C ARG A 213 -4.65 -6.28 12.22
N GLY A 214 -4.54 -5.70 13.40
CA GLY A 214 -3.97 -6.31 14.61
C GLY A 214 -2.45 -6.43 14.62
N GLY A 215 -1.87 -6.27 15.81
CA GLY A 215 -0.44 -6.48 16.08
C GLY A 215 0.43 -5.25 15.82
N PHE A 216 -0.16 -4.05 15.69
CA PHE A 216 0.56 -2.79 15.50
C PHE A 216 0.50 -1.91 16.76
N GLY A 217 -0.47 -2.16 17.64
CA GLY A 217 -0.71 -1.42 18.88
C GLY A 217 -1.36 -0.04 18.67
N ARG A 218 -1.56 0.39 17.42
CA ARG A 218 -2.13 1.68 17.03
C ARG A 218 -2.52 1.71 15.56
N ALA A 219 -3.21 2.76 15.16
CA ALA A 219 -3.50 3.07 13.76
C ALA A 219 -2.29 3.73 13.06
N TYR A 220 -2.03 3.29 11.83
CA TYR A 220 -1.11 3.91 10.89
C TYR A 220 -1.83 4.12 9.56
N VAL A 221 -1.57 5.24 8.90
CA VAL A 221 -2.08 5.51 7.55
C VAL A 221 -0.89 5.66 6.61
N LEU A 222 -0.85 4.86 5.55
CA LEU A 222 0.25 4.79 4.59
C LEU A 222 -0.26 5.15 3.20
N GLY A 223 0.42 6.03 2.48
CA GLY A 223 0.07 6.39 1.11
C GLY A 223 0.82 7.60 0.62
N ILE A 224 0.50 8.05 -0.60
CA ILE A 224 1.03 9.29 -1.18
C ILE A 224 -0.08 10.01 -1.98
N PRO A 225 -0.07 11.35 -2.03
CA PRO A 225 -1.13 12.13 -2.68
C PRO A 225 -1.09 12.04 -4.22
N GLY A 226 0.04 11.65 -4.80
CA GLY A 226 0.25 11.70 -6.26
C GLY A 226 -0.11 10.40 -6.99
N VAL A 227 -0.75 10.55 -8.15
CA VAL A 227 -0.86 9.46 -9.15
C VAL A 227 0.51 9.05 -9.68
N GLU A 228 0.62 7.86 -10.25
CA GLU A 228 1.85 7.42 -10.90
C GLU A 228 2.14 8.27 -12.15
N ASN A 229 3.42 8.60 -12.36
CA ASN A 229 3.90 9.35 -13.52
C ASN A 229 5.24 8.78 -14.02
N ASP A 230 5.65 9.16 -15.22
CA ASP A 230 6.86 8.65 -15.88
C ASP A 230 8.15 8.93 -15.08
N GLU A 231 8.16 9.98 -14.24
CA GLU A 231 9.31 10.33 -13.41
C GLU A 231 9.40 9.53 -12.11
N SER A 232 8.35 8.79 -11.74
CA SER A 232 8.24 8.11 -10.45
C SER A 232 9.41 7.15 -10.21
N ALA A 233 9.83 6.38 -11.23
CA ALA A 233 10.97 5.46 -11.12
C ALA A 233 12.33 6.17 -11.01
N ALA A 234 12.49 7.35 -11.62
CA ALA A 234 13.71 8.14 -11.49
C ALA A 234 13.81 8.78 -10.10
N SER A 235 12.70 9.33 -9.61
CA SER A 235 12.60 9.90 -8.26
C SER A 235 12.80 8.84 -7.17
N LEU A 236 12.21 7.65 -7.32
CA LEU A 236 12.43 6.53 -6.40
C LEU A 236 13.91 6.15 -6.30
N ARG A 237 14.63 6.01 -7.42
CA ARG A 237 16.08 5.72 -7.42
C ARG A 237 16.90 6.81 -6.72
N ARG A 238 16.56 8.09 -6.92
CA ARG A 238 17.24 9.20 -6.22
C ARG A 238 17.02 9.12 -4.72
N ASN A 239 15.78 8.89 -4.29
CA ASN A 239 15.42 8.78 -2.87
C ASN A 239 16.09 7.56 -2.23
N LEU A 240 16.04 6.38 -2.87
CA LEU A 240 16.70 5.17 -2.39
C LEU A 240 18.20 5.35 -2.22
N ARG A 241 18.89 6.01 -3.16
CA ARG A 241 20.33 6.28 -3.03
C ARG A 241 20.63 7.15 -1.81
N THR A 242 19.80 8.15 -1.54
CA THR A 242 19.96 9.03 -0.36
C THR A 242 19.70 8.26 0.93
N LEU A 243 18.61 7.50 0.99
CA LEU A 243 18.22 6.73 2.17
C LEU A 243 19.21 5.59 2.49
N LEU A 244 19.72 4.88 1.47
CA LEU A 244 20.75 3.85 1.66
C LEU A 244 22.07 4.43 2.17
N LYS A 245 22.46 5.63 1.72
CA LYS A 245 23.65 6.32 2.25
C LYS A 245 23.45 6.68 3.72
N ARG A 246 22.30 7.26 4.09
CA ARG A 246 21.95 7.56 5.48
C ARG A 246 21.94 6.30 6.36
N ALA A 247 21.38 5.21 5.86
CA ALA A 247 21.41 3.92 6.56
C ALA A 247 22.84 3.40 6.80
N GLY A 248 23.77 3.69 5.88
CA GLY A 248 25.19 3.38 6.04
C GLY A 248 25.94 4.27 7.04
N GLU A 249 25.38 5.45 7.36
CA GLU A 249 25.92 6.39 8.37
C GLU A 249 25.43 6.05 9.79
N MET A 250 24.34 5.29 9.92
CA MET A 250 23.85 4.81 11.21
C MET A 250 24.75 3.71 11.77
N GLU A 251 24.97 3.72 13.08
CA GLU A 251 25.78 2.69 13.75
C GLU A 251 25.07 1.32 13.67
N PRO A 252 25.75 0.26 13.20
CA PRO A 252 25.16 -1.07 13.18
C PRO A 252 25.03 -1.65 14.58
N PRO A 253 23.96 -2.40 14.87
CA PRO A 253 23.89 -3.16 16.11
C PRO A 253 25.04 -4.17 16.18
N GLU A 254 25.62 -4.33 17.37
CA GLU A 254 26.71 -5.29 17.59
C GLU A 254 26.22 -6.73 17.39
N SER A 255 27.02 -7.57 16.72
CA SER A 255 26.78 -9.02 16.58
C SER A 255 25.35 -9.37 16.11
N VAL A 256 25.16 -9.33 14.79
CA VAL A 256 23.95 -9.84 14.12
C VAL A 256 24.30 -11.01 13.22
N ASP A 257 23.36 -11.94 13.07
CA ASP A 257 23.55 -13.12 12.24
C ASP A 257 23.13 -12.89 10.77
N ALA A 258 22.29 -11.89 10.51
CA ALA A 258 21.89 -11.49 9.16
C ALA A 258 21.45 -10.01 9.11
N ARG A 259 21.38 -9.46 7.90
CA ARG A 259 20.92 -8.10 7.63
C ARG A 259 19.78 -8.10 6.62
N ALA A 260 18.69 -7.43 6.99
CA ALA A 260 17.50 -7.29 6.17
C ALA A 260 17.29 -5.82 5.76
N LEU A 261 17.00 -5.60 4.49
CA LEU A 261 16.51 -4.33 3.97
C LEU A 261 15.01 -4.47 3.69
N LEU A 262 14.22 -3.57 4.24
CA LEU A 262 12.83 -3.36 3.90
C LEU A 262 12.68 -1.98 3.28
N VAL A 263 12.02 -1.91 2.13
CA VAL A 263 11.63 -0.63 1.53
C VAL A 263 10.12 -0.50 1.64
N LEU A 264 9.65 0.62 2.17
CA LEU A 264 8.24 0.95 2.16
C LEU A 264 7.91 1.65 0.82
N GLY A 265 7.18 0.95 -0.04
CA GLY A 265 6.93 1.36 -1.43
C GLY A 265 5.55 1.98 -1.64
N ALA A 266 5.51 3.02 -2.47
CA ALA A 266 4.26 3.67 -2.89
C ALA A 266 3.66 2.96 -4.12
N ALA A 267 2.77 2.01 -3.90
CA ALA A 267 2.03 1.35 -4.97
C ALA A 267 0.57 1.14 -4.56
N THR A 268 -0.35 1.32 -5.52
CA THR A 268 -1.76 0.97 -5.29
C THR A 268 -1.90 -0.54 -5.20
N TYR A 269 -1.25 -1.31 -6.07
CA TYR A 269 -1.20 -2.78 -6.05
C TYR A 269 0.24 -3.26 -5.83
N ALA A 270 0.44 -4.33 -5.07
CA ALA A 270 1.77 -4.87 -4.76
C ALA A 270 2.53 -5.37 -6.00
N GLU A 271 1.81 -5.77 -7.05
CA GLU A 271 2.34 -6.23 -8.32
C GLU A 271 2.95 -5.08 -9.15
N ASP A 272 2.44 -3.86 -8.95
CA ASP A 272 2.85 -2.67 -9.70
C ASP A 272 4.10 -1.99 -9.13
N GLU A 273 4.56 -2.47 -7.98
CA GLU A 273 5.77 -2.03 -7.28
C GLU A 273 7.02 -1.99 -8.22
N LYS A 274 7.81 -0.91 -8.14
CA LYS A 274 8.90 -0.59 -9.09
C LYS A 274 10.31 -0.74 -8.52
N LEU A 275 10.49 -1.22 -7.29
CA LEU A 275 11.78 -1.33 -6.60
C LEU A 275 12.66 -2.35 -7.29
N SER A 276 12.10 -3.49 -7.73
CA SER A 276 12.85 -4.49 -8.50
C SER A 276 13.54 -3.88 -9.72
N TRP A 277 12.85 -2.99 -10.44
CA TRP A 277 13.41 -2.27 -11.59
C TRP A 277 14.38 -1.16 -11.18
N SER A 278 14.07 -0.47 -10.08
CA SER A 278 14.91 0.60 -9.54
C SER A 278 16.28 0.10 -9.08
N LEU A 279 16.34 -1.04 -8.39
CA LEU A 279 17.58 -1.65 -7.90
C LEU A 279 18.50 -2.13 -9.03
N LYS A 280 17.94 -2.65 -10.14
CA LYS A 280 18.71 -3.05 -11.33
C LYS A 280 19.48 -1.88 -11.95
N GLY A 281 18.98 -0.65 -11.80
CA GLY A 281 19.62 0.56 -12.31
C GLY A 281 20.54 1.27 -11.30
N MET A 282 20.80 0.67 -10.14
CA MET A 282 21.63 1.23 -9.06
C MET A 282 22.92 0.43 -8.89
N ASP A 283 23.96 1.07 -8.32
CA ASP A 283 25.20 0.38 -7.94
C ASP A 283 24.89 -0.68 -6.86
N PRO A 284 25.11 -1.98 -7.12
CA PRO A 284 24.83 -3.04 -6.15
C PRO A 284 25.59 -2.90 -4.84
N ARG A 285 26.73 -2.20 -4.82
CA ARG A 285 27.52 -1.96 -3.60
C ARG A 285 26.73 -1.22 -2.52
N LEU A 286 25.70 -0.45 -2.89
CA LEU A 286 24.85 0.27 -1.94
C LEU A 286 23.96 -0.66 -1.10
N TYR A 287 23.68 -1.87 -1.58
CA TYR A 287 22.81 -2.82 -0.90
C TYR A 287 23.39 -4.24 -0.79
N ALA A 288 24.65 -4.44 -1.21
CA ALA A 288 25.34 -5.73 -1.15
C ALA A 288 25.56 -6.27 0.27
N ALA A 289 25.43 -5.41 1.29
CA ALA A 289 25.60 -5.79 2.68
C ALA A 289 24.33 -6.38 3.32
N PHE A 290 23.22 -6.46 2.57
CA PHE A 290 21.98 -7.07 3.04
C PHE A 290 21.83 -8.48 2.47
N ASP A 291 21.56 -9.44 3.35
CA ASP A 291 21.30 -10.83 2.98
C ASP A 291 19.89 -10.99 2.39
N MET A 292 18.98 -10.11 2.76
CA MET A 292 17.60 -10.12 2.32
C MET A 292 17.12 -8.71 1.96
N ILE A 293 16.40 -8.59 0.85
CA ILE A 293 15.75 -7.35 0.43
C ILE A 293 14.27 -7.63 0.21
N THR A 294 13.43 -6.84 0.87
CA THR A 294 11.98 -6.95 0.84
C THR A 294 11.35 -5.59 0.55
N VAL A 295 10.13 -5.61 0.05
CA VAL A 295 9.29 -4.42 -0.11
C VAL A 295 7.98 -4.61 0.61
N ALA A 296 7.56 -3.61 1.40
CA ALA A 296 6.20 -3.51 1.90
C ALA A 296 5.42 -2.56 0.98
N ALA A 297 4.37 -3.06 0.34
CA ALA A 297 3.49 -2.28 -0.51
C ALA A 297 2.10 -2.92 -0.50
N ASP A 298 1.04 -2.10 -0.49
CA ASP A 298 -0.34 -2.58 -0.58
C ASP A 298 -0.67 -3.71 0.41
N GLY A 299 -0.25 -3.54 1.66
CA GLY A 299 -0.54 -4.45 2.76
C GLY A 299 0.18 -5.80 2.72
N VAL A 300 1.10 -6.02 1.78
CA VAL A 300 1.92 -7.23 1.73
C VAL A 300 3.41 -6.90 1.82
N VAL A 301 4.16 -7.86 2.38
CA VAL A 301 5.62 -7.85 2.36
C VAL A 301 6.08 -8.88 1.34
N LYS A 302 6.76 -8.40 0.30
CA LYS A 302 7.24 -9.22 -0.81
C LYS A 302 8.77 -9.30 -0.80
N PRO A 303 9.36 -10.50 -0.86
CA PRO A 303 10.78 -10.65 -1.06
C PRO A 303 11.20 -10.31 -2.49
N LEU A 304 12.29 -9.55 -2.62
CA LEU A 304 12.96 -9.26 -3.89
C LEU A 304 14.28 -10.01 -4.03
N LEU A 305 15.02 -10.12 -2.91
CA LEU A 305 16.21 -10.92 -2.79
C LEU A 305 16.10 -11.72 -1.49
N GLN A 306 16.25 -13.03 -1.58
CA GLN A 306 16.24 -13.93 -0.45
C GLN A 306 17.46 -14.85 -0.48
N PRO A 307 18.02 -15.18 0.70
CA PRO A 307 19.02 -16.22 0.81
C PRO A 307 18.48 -17.59 0.35
N ALA A 308 19.39 -18.48 -0.06
CA ALA A 308 19.01 -19.84 -0.40
C ALA A 308 18.48 -20.59 0.85
N ARG A 309 17.54 -21.51 0.69
CA ARG A 309 17.07 -22.33 1.81
C ARG A 309 18.24 -23.02 2.51
N GLY A 310 18.31 -22.91 3.83
CA GLY A 310 19.36 -23.51 4.64
C GLY A 310 20.60 -22.63 4.79
N SER A 311 20.65 -21.44 4.19
CA SER A 311 21.77 -20.51 4.39
C SER A 311 21.59 -19.65 5.64
N LEU A 312 20.35 -19.48 6.13
CA LEU A 312 20.10 -18.71 7.33
C LEU A 312 20.21 -19.60 8.59
N PRO A 313 20.73 -19.07 9.71
CA PRO A 313 20.94 -19.85 10.93
C PRO A 313 19.68 -20.52 11.50
N TRP A 314 18.51 -19.94 11.25
CA TRP A 314 17.22 -20.44 11.74
C TRP A 314 16.51 -21.39 10.76
N ASP A 315 17.06 -21.60 9.56
CA ASP A 315 16.54 -22.58 8.59
C ASP A 315 16.86 -24.02 9.00
N ALA A 316 17.89 -24.22 9.84
CA ALA A 316 18.22 -25.54 10.37
C ALA A 316 17.07 -26.05 11.28
N PRO A 317 16.77 -27.37 11.24
CA PRO A 317 15.85 -27.97 12.22
C PRO A 317 16.37 -27.67 13.63
N LEU A 318 15.47 -27.24 14.52
CA LEU A 318 15.78 -27.14 15.94
C LEU A 318 16.06 -28.58 16.42
N GLY A 319 17.34 -28.90 16.63
CA GLY A 319 17.77 -30.13 17.29
C GLY A 319 17.51 -30.10 18.78
#